data_AF-A0A4R4NPV4-F1
#
_entry.id   AF-A0A4R4NPV4-F1
#
_cell.length_a   1.000
_cell.length_b   1.000
_cell.length_c   1.000
_cell.angle_alpha   90.00
_cell.angle_beta   90.00
_cell.angle_gamma   90.00
#
_symmetry.space_group_name_H-M   'P 1'
#
loop_
_entity.id
_entity.type
_entity.pdbx_description
1 polymer ?
#
loop_
_entity_poly.entity_id
_entity_poly.type
_entity_poly.pdbx_seq_one_letter_code
_entity_poly.pdbx_strand_id
1 'polypeptide(L)' 'MISPFNAVRSPAGDIVVFYVGAEPRLTAEQALAFADQLRTLAAEPHATPTGLPGRRHAAA' A
#
# COMPACT_ATOMS: atom_id res chain seq x y z
N MET A 1 14.38 7.56 -11.64
CA MET A 1 13.56 8.74 -12.00
C MET A 1 12.50 8.90 -10.91
N ILE A 2 12.31 10.10 -10.33
CA ILE A 2 11.30 10.31 -9.28
C ILE A 2 9.93 10.46 -9.96
N SER A 3 8.95 9.62 -9.59
CA SER A 3 7.57 9.72 -10.05
C SER A 3 6.81 10.78 -9.25
N PRO A 4 5.99 11.64 -9.89
CA PRO A 4 5.12 12.59 -9.17
C PRO A 4 3.94 11.90 -8.50
N PHE A 5 3.69 10.62 -8.83
CA PHE A 5 2.70 9.77 -8.17
C PHE A 5 3.38 8.74 -7.28
N ASN A 6 2.80 8.53 -6.10
CA ASN A 6 3.20 7.50 -5.16
C ASN A 6 1.95 6.82 -4.63
N ALA A 7 2.04 5.54 -4.28
CA ALA A 7 0.94 4.80 -3.68
C ALA A 7 1.43 4.02 -2.45
N VAL A 8 0.58 3.93 -1.44
CA VAL A 8 0.82 3.11 -0.24
C VAL A 8 -0.42 2.33 0.10
N ARG A 9 -0.26 1.24 0.84
CA ARG A 9 -1.38 0.52 1.43
C ARG A 9 -1.77 1.14 2.77
N SER A 10 -3.05 1.41 2.96
CA SER A 10 -3.61 1.88 4.23
C SER A 10 -3.69 0.73 5.23
N PRO A 11 -3.74 1.02 6.55
CA PRO A 11 -4.02 0.00 7.56
C PRO A 11 -5.36 -0.73 7.40
N ALA A 12 -6.32 -0.12 6.69
CA ALA A 12 -7.62 -0.74 6.38
C ALA A 12 -7.56 -1.65 5.13
N GLY A 13 -6.44 -1.65 4.41
CA GLY A 13 -6.21 -2.48 3.22
C GLY A 13 -6.40 -1.77 1.89
N ASP A 14 -6.94 -0.56 1.89
CA ASP A 14 -7.08 0.26 0.68
C ASP A 14 -5.72 0.68 0.11
N ILE A 15 -5.63 0.90 -1.20
CA ILE A 15 -4.46 1.53 -1.82
C ILE A 15 -4.73 3.03 -1.93
N VAL A 16 -3.90 3.84 -1.27
CA VAL A 16 -3.98 5.31 -1.27
C VAL A 16 -2.96 5.85 -2.24
N VAL A 17 -3.41 6.70 -3.17
CA VAL A 17 -2.56 7.34 -4.18
C VAL A 17 -2.34 8.81 -3.82
N PHE A 18 -1.09 9.23 -3.86
CA PHE A 18 -0.65 10.60 -3.68
C PHE A 18 -0.10 11.14 -4.99
N TYR A 19 -0.34 12.41 -5.21
CA TYR A 19 0.19 13.16 -6.34
C TYR A 19 0.88 14.43 -5.82
N VAL A 20 2.10 14.71 -6.30
CA VAL A 20 2.86 15.91 -5.96
C VAL A 20 3.25 16.63 -7.25
N GLY A 21 2.68 17.83 -7.43
CA GLY A 21 3.04 18.75 -8.51
C GLY A 21 1.87 19.69 -8.88
N ALA A 22 2.03 20.41 -9.98
CA ALA A 22 1.00 21.36 -10.46
C ALA A 22 -0.17 20.66 -11.19
N GLU A 23 0.10 19.61 -11.96
CA GLU A 23 -0.92 18.84 -12.70
C GLU A 23 -0.64 17.33 -12.75
N PRO A 24 -1.68 16.47 -12.58
CA PRO A 24 -1.56 15.01 -12.48
C PRO A 24 -1.22 14.35 -13.83
N ARG A 25 -0.01 14.58 -14.33
CA ARG A 25 0.49 14.08 -15.61
C ARG A 25 1.66 13.12 -15.38
N LEU A 26 1.74 12.11 -16.24
CA LEU A 26 2.81 11.11 -16.28
C LEU A 26 3.31 11.00 -17.73
N THR A 27 4.62 10.81 -17.91
CA THR A 27 5.12 10.26 -19.17
C THR A 27 4.74 8.77 -19.26
N ALA A 28 4.82 8.19 -20.47
CA ALA A 28 4.53 6.77 -20.65
C ALA A 28 5.40 5.86 -19.75
N GLU A 29 6.69 6.19 -19.62
CA GLU A 29 7.62 5.45 -18.74
C GLU A 29 7.21 5.55 -17.26
N GLN A 30 6.86 6.75 -16.80
CA GLN A 30 6.41 6.93 -15.42
C GLN A 30 5.07 6.23 -15.15
N ALA A 31 4.17 6.21 -16.14
CA ALA A 31 2.89 5.51 -16.03
C ALA A 31 3.08 3.99 -15.87
N LEU A 32 4.01 3.41 -16.62
CA LEU A 32 4.35 1.99 -16.49
C LEU A 32 4.94 1.69 -15.10
N ALA A 33 5.92 2.48 -14.65
CA ALA A 33 6.53 2.32 -13.34
C ALA A 33 5.50 2.43 -12.20
N PHE A 34 4.58 3.39 -12.31
CA PHE A 34 3.52 3.56 -11.32
C PHE A 34 2.49 2.42 -11.34
N ALA A 35 2.16 1.90 -12.52
CA ALA A 35 1.28 0.73 -12.64
C ALA A 35 1.89 -0.52 -11.98
N ASP A 36 3.20 -0.75 -12.11
CA ASP A 36 3.88 -1.86 -11.45
C ASP A 36 3.91 -1.72 -9.93
N GLN A 37 4.03 -0.49 -9.41
CA GLN A 37 3.86 -0.21 -7.98
C GLN A 37 2.45 -0.59 -7.50
N LEU A 38 1.39 -0.21 -8.24
CA LEU A 38 0.01 -0.55 -7.89
C LEU A 38 -0.23 -2.06 -7.90
N ARG A 39 0.32 -2.77 -8.89
CA ARG A 39 0.21 -4.24 -8.95
C ARG A 39 0.90 -4.91 -7.77
N THR A 40 2.08 -4.43 -7.40
CA THR A 40 2.81 -4.93 -6.22
C THR A 40 1.97 -4.74 -4.95
N LEU A 41 1.44 -3.52 -4.74
CA LEU A 41 0.58 -3.22 -3.60
C LEU A 41 -0.75 -3.98 -3.62
N ALA A 42 -1.26 -4.40 -4.77
CA ALA A 42 -2.47 -5.22 -4.84
C ALA A 42 -2.20 -6.70 -4.53
N ALA A 43 -1.02 -7.21 -4.88
CA ALA A 43 -0.66 -8.62 -4.73
C ALA A 43 -0.24 -9.01 -3.31
N GLU A 44 0.26 -8.07 -2.49
CA GLU A 44 0.63 -8.37 -1.11
C GLU A 44 -0.61 -8.79 -0.30
N PRO A 45 -0.58 -9.86 0.50
CA PRO A 45 -1.70 -10.21 1.36
C PRO A 45 -1.87 -9.16 2.47
N HIS A 46 -3.09 -8.70 2.69
CA HIS A 46 -3.40 -7.86 3.85
C HIS A 46 -3.11 -8.69 5.10
N ALA A 47 -2.08 -8.31 5.86
CA ALA A 47 -1.84 -8.88 7.18
C ALA A 47 -3.04 -8.50 8.04
N THR A 48 -4.00 -9.41 8.13
CA THR A 48 -5.14 -9.25 9.04
C THR A 48 -4.52 -9.04 10.42
N PRO A 49 -4.85 -7.97 11.16
CA PRO A 49 -4.37 -7.83 12.51
C PRO A 49 -5.00 -8.96 13.32
N THR A 50 -4.26 -10.06 13.47
CA THR A 50 -4.65 -11.19 14.30
C THR A 50 -4.56 -10.74 15.75
N GLY A 51 -5.59 -10.04 16.20
CA GLY A 51 -5.87 -9.82 17.60
C GLY A 51 -6.25 -11.14 18.25
N LEU A 52 -5.25 -11.91 18.69
CA LEU A 52 -5.46 -12.96 19.68
C LEU A 52 -5.18 -12.36 21.07
N PRO A 53 -6.21 -12.05 21.88
CA PRO A 53 -5.99 -11.68 23.27
C PRO A 53 -5.44 -12.88 24.04
N GLY A 54 -4.54 -12.58 24.98
CA GLY A 54 -3.66 -13.54 25.63
C GLY A 54 -4.36 -14.72 26.28
N ARG A 55 -3.87 -15.93 26.00
CA ARG A 55 -3.98 -17.06 26.94
C ARG A 55 -2.88 -16.92 28.00
N ARG A 56 -3.14 -16.06 28.99
CA ARG A 56 -2.57 -16.22 30.33
C ARG A 56 -3.72 -16.66 31.22
N HIS A 57 -3.72 -17.94 31.60
CA HIS A 57 -3.93 -18.39 32.98
C HIS A 57 -3.67 -19.89 33.03
N ALA A 58 -2.55 -20.23 33.68
CA ALA A 58 -2.25 -21.56 34.16
C ALA A 58 -3.35 -22.00 35.13
N ALA A 59 -3.88 -23.21 34.93
CA ALA A 59 -4.65 -23.89 35.96
C ALA A 59 -3.65 -24.55 36.92
N ALA A 60 -3.80 -24.22 38.20
CA ALA A 60 -3.21 -24.93 39.33
C ALA A 60 -4.08 -26.13 39.71
#